data_AF-A0A8X6P3P7-F1
#
_entry.id   AF-A0A8X6P3P7-F1
#
_cell.length_a   1.000
_cell.length_b   1.000
_cell.length_c   1.000
_cell.angle_alpha   90.00
_cell.angle_beta   90.00
_cell.angle_gamma   90.00
#
_symmetry.space_group_name_H-M   'P 1'
#
loop_
_entity.id
_entity.type
_entity.pdbx_description
1 polymer ?
#
loop_
_entity_poly.entity_id
_entity_poly.type
_entity_poly.pdbx_seq_one_letter_code
_entity_poly.pdbx_strand_id
1 'polypeptide(L)'
;MEMVGPQHQTEMGIAIQVGWSIGFVTLVGVAWFFRNWFWLQLVVSLSFVPFAFAYGIIPESPRWLLTRGKTEKLKRLLTKAAAVNGRDVEEDIRNLDFLKDKKGNGGKRTTTLFEVLKMSKMRKRFFNMVYQ
;
A
#
# COMPACT_ATOMS: atom_id res chain seq x y z
N MET A 1 -0.09 0.84 -3.53
CA MET A 1 -0.29 1.88 -4.57
C MET A 1 0.66 3.08 -4.44
N GLU A 2 1.48 3.22 -3.39
CA GLU A 2 2.41 4.36 -3.25
C GLU A 2 3.78 4.18 -3.91
N MET A 3 4.18 2.93 -4.23
CA MET A 3 5.49 2.63 -4.84
C MET A 3 5.49 2.74 -6.37
N VAL A 4 4.36 3.10 -6.97
CA VAL A 4 4.15 3.06 -8.42
C VAL A 4 3.67 4.43 -8.87
N GLY A 5 4.28 4.96 -9.94
CA GLY A 5 3.92 6.25 -10.50
C GLY A 5 2.43 6.31 -10.86
N PRO A 6 1.80 7.51 -10.83
CA PRO A 6 0.36 7.69 -11.04
C PRO A 6 -0.19 7.01 -12.31
N GLN A 7 0.64 6.88 -13.34
CA GLN A 7 0.27 6.29 -14.62
C GLN A 7 0.04 4.77 -14.58
N HIS A 8 0.71 4.03 -13.69
CA HIS A 8 0.59 2.55 -13.61
C HIS A 8 -0.32 2.08 -12.46
N GLN A 9 -0.93 3.01 -11.72
CA GLN A 9 -1.81 2.66 -10.58
C GLN A 9 -3.08 1.95 -11.05
N THR A 10 -3.65 2.39 -12.18
CA THR A 10 -4.84 1.76 -12.77
C THR A 10 -4.55 0.35 -13.26
N GLU A 11 -3.42 0.16 -13.93
CA GLU A 11 -2.98 -1.14 -14.45
C GLU A 11 -2.76 -2.15 -13.32
N MET A 12 -2.09 -1.74 -12.24
CA MET A 12 -1.94 -2.58 -11.05
C MET A 12 -3.29 -2.87 -10.37
N GLY A 13 -4.19 -1.89 -10.34
CA GLY A 13 -5.53 -2.08 -9.80
C GLY A 13 -6.29 -3.16 -10.55
N ILE A 14 -6.24 -3.12 -11.89
CA ILE A 14 -6.85 -4.14 -12.76
C ILE A 14 -6.16 -5.49 -12.55
N ALA A 15 -4.83 -5.55 -12.50
CA ALA A 15 -4.10 -6.80 -12.27
C ALA A 15 -4.48 -7.47 -10.93
N ILE A 16 -4.64 -6.67 -9.87
CA ILE A 16 -5.14 -7.17 -8.58
C ILE A 16 -6.54 -7.75 -8.74
N GLN A 17 -7.47 -7.00 -9.35
CA GLN A 17 -8.85 -7.44 -9.54
C GLN A 17 -8.95 -8.73 -10.35
N VAL A 18 -8.15 -8.87 -11.41
CA VAL A 18 -8.08 -10.11 -12.20
C VAL A 18 -7.58 -11.27 -11.34
N GLY A 19 -6.58 -11.05 -10.49
CA GLY A 19 -6.12 -12.04 -9.52
C GLY A 19 -7.22 -12.50 -8.56
N TRP A 20 -8.03 -11.56 -8.05
CA TRP A 20 -9.21 -11.88 -7.22
C TRP A 20 -10.24 -12.71 -7.98
N SER A 21 -10.55 -12.34 -9.23
CA SER A 21 -11.50 -13.08 -10.08
C SER A 21 -11.04 -14.53 -10.30
N ILE A 22 -9.77 -14.74 -10.64
CA ILE A 22 -9.20 -16.08 -10.82
C ILE A 22 -9.27 -16.89 -9.52
N GLY A 23 -8.97 -16.26 -8.38
CA GLY A 23 -9.08 -16.88 -7.07
C GLY A 23 -10.49 -17.40 -6.78
N PHE A 24 -11.52 -16.59 -7.04
CA PHE A 24 -12.91 -17.00 -6.84
C PHE A 24 -13.34 -18.12 -7.79
N VAL A 25 -13.02 -18.04 -9.08
CA VAL A 25 -13.36 -19.09 -10.04
C VAL A 25 -12.73 -20.43 -9.65
N THR A 26 -11.46 -20.39 -9.24
CA THR A 26 -10.73 -21.58 -8.77
C THR A 26 -11.38 -22.14 -7.49
N LEU A 27 -11.74 -21.27 -6.54
CA LEU A 27 -12.40 -21.67 -5.29
C LEU A 27 -13.75 -22.35 -5.56
N VAL A 28 -14.55 -21.82 -6.49
CA VAL A 28 -15.84 -22.43 -6.89
C VAL A 28 -15.61 -23.78 -7.58
N GLY A 29 -14.60 -23.91 -8.43
CA GLY A 29 -14.23 -25.18 -9.06
C GLY A 29 -13.83 -26.26 -8.04
N VAL A 30 -13.02 -25.88 -7.03
CA VAL A 30 -12.64 -26.77 -5.94
C VAL A 30 -13.83 -27.16 -5.07
N ALA A 31 -14.74 -26.22 -4.78
CA ALA A 31 -15.96 -26.47 -4.01
C ALA A 31 -16.92 -27.43 -4.72
N TRP A 32 -16.96 -27.38 -6.05
CA TRP A 32 -17.77 -28.30 -6.85
C TRP A 32 -17.21 -29.73 -6.81
N PHE A 33 -15.88 -29.88 -6.84
CA PHE A 33 -15.22 -31.19 -6.82
C PHE A 33 -15.20 -31.81 -5.41
N PHE A 34 -14.99 -31.00 -4.38
CA PHE A 34 -14.92 -31.44 -2.99
C PHE A 34 -16.11 -30.92 -2.20
N ARG A 35 -17.13 -31.77 -2.03
CA ARG A 35 -18.32 -31.48 -1.20
C ARG A 35 -18.00 -31.38 0.31
N ASN A 36 -16.83 -31.87 0.72
CA ASN A 36 -16.40 -31.88 2.12
C ASN A 36 -15.78 -30.53 2.53
N TRP A 37 -16.39 -29.88 3.52
CA TRP A 37 -16.01 -28.55 4.03
C TRP A 37 -14.58 -28.48 4.57
N PHE A 38 -14.02 -29.59 5.08
CA PHE A 38 -12.65 -29.64 5.60
C PHE A 38 -11.59 -29.33 4.53
N TRP A 39 -11.75 -29.90 3.32
CA TRP A 39 -10.81 -29.67 2.23
C TRP A 39 -10.86 -28.24 1.72
N LEU A 40 -12.04 -27.62 1.71
CA LEU A 40 -12.20 -26.19 1.39
C LEU A 40 -11.45 -25.30 2.38
N GLN A 41 -11.62 -25.54 3.68
CA GLN A 41 -10.93 -24.80 4.74
C GLN A 41 -9.40 -24.91 4.60
N LEU A 42 -8.90 -26.11 4.24
CA LEU A 42 -7.47 -26.38 4.08
C LEU A 42 -6.91 -25.63 2.86
N VAL A 43 -7.59 -25.66 1.72
CA VAL A 43 -7.16 -24.92 0.50
C VAL A 43 -7.13 -23.42 0.74
N VAL A 44 -8.12 -22.88 1.45
CA VAL A 44 -8.14 -21.45 1.82
C VAL A 44 -6.94 -21.15 2.73
N SER A 45 -6.73 -21.95 3.77
CA SER A 45 -5.63 -21.75 4.73
C SER A 45 -4.26 -21.83 4.04
N LEU A 46 -4.08 -22.80 3.13
CA LEU A 46 -2.85 -22.98 2.37
C LEU A 46 -2.60 -21.81 1.41
N SER A 47 -3.65 -21.23 0.84
CA SER A 47 -3.52 -20.06 -0.05
C SER A 47 -2.99 -18.81 0.67
N PHE A 48 -3.10 -18.73 2.00
CA PHE A 48 -2.52 -17.63 2.80
C PHE A 48 -1.02 -17.82 3.09
N VAL A 49 -0.49 -19.04 3.00
CA VAL A 49 0.92 -19.32 3.34
C VAL A 49 1.90 -18.54 2.45
N PRO A 50 1.74 -18.47 1.11
CA PRO A 50 2.61 -17.66 0.26
C PRO A 50 2.62 -16.17 0.63
N PHE A 51 1.48 -15.63 1.08
CA PHE A 51 1.40 -14.23 1.52
C PHE A 51 2.22 -13.97 2.79
N ALA A 52 2.25 -14.93 3.72
CA ALA A 52 3.07 -14.82 4.93
C ALA A 52 4.57 -14.79 4.60
N PHE A 53 5.02 -15.60 3.62
CA PHE A 53 6.41 -15.54 3.14
C PHE A 53 6.71 -14.25 2.39
N ALA A 54 5.80 -13.78 1.54
CA ALA A 54 5.95 -12.53 0.80
C ALA A 54 6.05 -11.30 1.73
N TYR A 55 5.38 -11.33 2.89
CA TYR A 55 5.45 -10.26 3.88
C TYR A 55 6.88 -9.98 4.37
N GLY A 56 7.73 -11.00 4.48
CA GLY A 56 9.13 -10.84 4.88
C GLY A 56 10.03 -10.20 3.82
N ILE A 57 9.62 -10.22 2.54
CA ILE A 57 10.41 -9.73 1.40
C ILE A 57 10.07 -8.27 1.09
N ILE A 58 8.84 -7.83 1.39
CA ILE A 58 8.40 -6.48 1.05
C ILE A 58 9.10 -5.46 1.95
N PRO A 59 9.91 -4.54 1.38
CA PRO A 59 10.54 -3.48 2.17
C PRO A 59 9.48 -2.59 2.81
N GLU A 60 9.74 -2.14 4.04
CA GLU A 60 8.87 -1.20 4.76
C GLU A 60 8.54 0.03 3.90
N SER A 61 7.32 0.56 4.02
CA SER A 61 6.90 1.67 3.17
C SER A 61 7.76 2.93 3.43
N PRO A 62 8.28 3.59 2.37
CA PRO A 62 9.11 4.79 2.51
C PRO A 62 8.43 5.92 3.30
N ARG A 63 7.09 6.04 3.18
CA ARG A 63 6.30 7.05 3.91
C ARG A 63 6.19 6.77 5.41
N TRP A 64 6.13 5.51 5.82
CA TRP A 64 6.11 5.17 7.24
C TRP A 64 7.45 5.52 7.91
N LEU A 65 8.56 5.22 7.24
CA LEU A 65 9.90 5.62 7.68
C LEU A 65 10.05 7.14 7.77
N LEU A 66 9.49 7.89 6.80
CA LEU A 66 9.48 9.35 6.80
C LEU A 66 8.68 9.93 7.98
N THR A 67 7.48 9.40 8.25
CA THR A 67 6.62 9.89 9.35
C THR A 67 7.13 9.50 10.74
N ARG A 68 7.85 8.38 10.85
CA ARG A 68 8.56 7.96 12.07
C ARG A 68 9.91 8.65 12.28
N GLY A 69 10.34 9.52 11.36
CA GLY A 69 11.59 10.28 11.48
C GLY A 69 12.86 9.45 11.31
N LYS A 70 12.76 8.19 10.84
CA LYS A 70 13.90 7.28 10.65
C LYS A 70 14.59 7.54 9.31
N THR A 71 15.16 8.73 9.16
CA THR A 71 15.74 9.23 7.90
C THR A 71 16.93 8.40 7.41
N GLU A 72 17.77 7.88 8.29
CA GLU A 72 18.90 7.02 7.87
C GLU A 72 18.44 5.73 7.20
N LYS A 73 17.45 5.04 7.79
CA LYS A 73 16.89 3.81 7.22
C LYS A 73 16.22 4.08 5.87
N LEU A 74 15.55 5.23 5.76
CA LEU A 74 14.95 5.69 4.51
C LEU A 74 15.99 5.95 3.43
N LYS A 75 17.08 6.67 3.73
CA LYS A 75 18.19 6.94 2.80
C LYS A 75 18.84 5.64 2.30
N ARG A 76 19.08 4.67 3.21
CA ARG A 76 19.62 3.34 2.85
C ARG A 76 18.65 2.53 1.98
N LEU A 77 17.35 2.64 2.21
CA LEU A 77 16.34 1.95 1.41
C LEU A 77 16.22 2.57 0.01
N LEU A 78 16.22 3.90 -0.08
CA LEU A 78 16.17 4.66 -1.34
C LEU A 78 17.40 4.40 -2.21
N THR A 79 18.61 4.45 -1.63
CA THR A 79 19.85 4.14 -2.35
C THR A 79 19.87 2.70 -2.87
N LYS A 80 19.40 1.72 -2.07
CA LYS A 80 19.24 0.33 -2.55
C LYS A 80 18.22 0.21 -3.67
N ALA A 81 17.04 0.81 -3.52
CA ALA A 81 16.00 0.78 -4.54
C ALA A 81 16.45 1.45 -5.84
N ALA A 82 17.23 2.51 -5.74
CA ALA A 82 17.79 3.23 -6.87
C ALA A 82 18.95 2.52 -7.56
N ALA A 83 19.79 1.80 -6.80
CA ALA A 83 20.78 0.91 -7.39
C ALA A 83 20.11 -0.17 -8.25
N VAL A 84 18.95 -0.68 -7.81
CA VAL A 84 18.13 -1.62 -8.59
C VAL A 84 17.46 -0.94 -9.79
N ASN A 85 17.01 0.31 -9.64
CA ASN A 85 16.31 1.05 -10.69
C ASN A 85 17.22 1.89 -11.61
N GLY A 86 18.53 1.88 -11.39
CA GLY A 86 19.52 2.64 -12.18
C GLY A 86 19.31 4.16 -12.21
N ARG A 87 18.70 4.74 -11.17
CA ARG A 87 18.42 6.20 -11.10
C ARG A 87 19.29 6.88 -10.06
N ASP A 88 19.65 8.13 -10.35
CA ASP A 88 20.30 9.00 -9.37
C ASP A 88 19.25 9.56 -8.39
N VAL A 89 19.52 9.48 -7.09
CA VAL A 89 18.56 9.76 -6.00
C VAL A 89 18.95 10.99 -5.19
N GLU A 90 20.07 11.62 -5.54
CA GLU A 90 20.65 12.69 -4.74
C GLU A 90 19.69 13.88 -4.59
N GLU A 91 18.94 14.21 -5.65
CA GLU A 91 17.90 15.24 -5.62
C GLU A 91 16.69 14.84 -4.75
N ASP A 92 16.23 13.60 -4.84
CA ASP A 92 15.10 13.10 -4.05
C ASP A 92 15.42 13.06 -2.55
N ILE A 93 16.65 12.66 -2.19
CA ILE A 93 17.13 12.66 -0.81
C ILE A 93 17.20 14.10 -0.26
N ARG A 94 17.66 15.05 -1.07
CA ARG A 94 17.72 16.47 -0.70
C ARG A 94 16.31 17.06 -0.49
N ASN A 95 15.38 16.74 -1.38
CA ASN A 95 13.96 17.13 -1.27
C ASN A 95 13.30 16.55 -0.01
N LEU A 96 13.64 15.32 0.39
CA LEU A 96 13.13 14.71 1.62
C LEU A 96 13.60 15.43 2.89
N ASP A 97 14.87 15.87 2.93
CA ASP A 97 15.40 16.63 4.06
C ASP A 97 14.71 18.00 4.20
N PHE A 98 14.43 18.69 3.09
CA PHE A 98 13.63 19.93 3.08
C PHE A 98 12.19 19.72 3.57
N LEU A 99 11.54 18.60 3.18
CA LEU A 99 10.18 18.28 3.62
C LEU A 99 10.11 17.94 5.11
N LYS A 100 11.15 17.32 5.67
CA LYS A 100 11.25 17.05 7.12
C LYS A 100 11.41 18.35 7.90
N ASP A 101 12.27 19.26 7.45
CA ASP A 101 12.50 20.54 8.11
C ASP A 101 11.20 21.37 8.19
N LYS A 102 10.46 21.42 7.08
CA LYS A 102 9.14 22.08 7.01
C LYS A 102 8.07 21.41 7.89
N LYS A 103 8.11 20.08 8.06
CA LYS A 103 7.20 19.34 8.96
C LYS A 103 7.60 19.40 10.43
N GLY A 104 8.88 19.56 10.74
CA GLY A 104 9.39 19.73 12.10
C GLY A 104 8.92 21.05 12.73
N ASN A 105 8.76 22.09 11.91
CA ASN A 105 8.31 23.42 12.35
C ASN A 105 6.76 23.56 12.37
N GLY A 106 6.03 22.68 11.66
CA GLY A 106 4.57 22.62 11.68
C GLY A 106 4.07 21.56 12.65
N GLY A 107 3.82 21.94 13.91
CA GLY A 107 3.34 21.04 14.96
C GLY A 107 2.31 20.01 14.50
N LYS A 108 2.53 18.74 14.84
CA LYS A 108 1.71 17.59 14.43
C LYS A 108 0.24 17.80 14.83
N ARG A 109 -0.59 18.25 13.90
CA ARG A 109 -2.05 18.23 14.06
C ARG A 109 -2.54 16.81 13.88
N THR A 110 -2.64 16.06 14.97
CA THR A 110 -3.45 14.83 15.04
C THR A 110 -4.89 15.23 14.76
N THR A 111 -5.32 15.08 13.52
CA THR A 111 -6.69 15.38 13.12
C THR A 111 -7.56 14.23 13.57
N THR A 112 -8.41 14.46 14.57
CA THR A 112 -9.35 13.45 15.07
C THR A 112 -10.40 13.17 13.99
N LEU A 113 -10.89 11.94 13.86
CA LEU A 113 -11.87 11.55 12.83
C LEU A 113 -13.10 12.48 12.80
N PHE A 114 -13.52 12.97 13.96
CA PHE A 114 -14.62 13.94 14.10
C PHE A 114 -14.30 15.31 13.51
N GLU A 115 -13.04 15.76 13.59
CA GLU A 115 -12.59 16.99 12.94
C GLU A 115 -12.53 16.86 11.42
N VAL A 116 -12.17 15.68 10.91
CA VAL A 116 -12.20 15.38 9.48
C VAL A 116 -13.64 15.43 8.93
N LEU A 117 -14.61 14.93 9.69
CA LEU A 117 -16.04 15.02 9.34
C LEU A 117 -16.57 16.46 9.37
N LYS A 118 -16.03 17.31 10.25
CA LYS A 118 -16.38 18.72 10.35
C LYS A 118 -15.84 19.55 9.16
N MET A 119 -14.86 19.04 8.40
CA MET A 119 -14.33 19.72 7.22
C MET A 119 -15.30 19.65 6.03
N SER A 120 -15.92 20.79 5.71
CA SER A 120 -16.89 20.95 4.61
C SER A 120 -16.40 20.44 3.25
N LYS A 121 -15.11 20.62 2.92
CA LYS A 121 -14.52 20.18 1.64
C LYS A 121 -14.42 18.66 1.52
N MET A 122 -14.08 17.95 2.61
CA MET A 122 -13.96 16.48 2.61
C MET A 122 -15.33 15.82 2.55
N ARG A 123 -16.32 16.39 3.24
CA ARG A 123 -17.71 15.90 3.19
C ARG A 123 -18.29 15.93 1.77
N LYS A 124 -18.04 17.00 1.00
CA LYS A 124 -18.51 17.08 -0.40
C LYS A 124 -17.88 15.99 -1.30
N ARG A 125 -16.59 15.71 -1.12
CA ARG A 125 -15.90 14.64 -1.85
C ARG A 125 -16.37 13.26 -1.44
N PHE A 126 -16.63 13.05 -0.14
CA PHE A 126 -17.24 11.82 0.36
C PHE A 126 -18.59 11.56 -0.31
N PHE A 127 -19.48 12.56 -0.34
CA PHE A 127 -20.76 12.41 -1.04
C PHE A 127 -20.58 12.15 -2.54
N ASN A 128 -19.65 12.84 -3.21
CA ASN A 128 -19.39 12.59 -4.63
C ASN A 128 -18.89 11.16 -4.91
N MET A 129 -18.16 10.53 -3.99
CA MET A 129 -17.71 9.14 -4.11
C MET A 129 -18.80 8.11 -3.78
N VAL A 130 -19.77 8.47 -2.93
CA VAL A 130 -20.89 7.58 -2.59
C VAL A 130 -21.95 7.56 -3.70
N TYR A 131 -22.05 8.65 -4.46
CA TYR A 131 -23.02 8.82 -5.54
C TYR A 131 -22.48 8.51 -6.95
N GLN A 132 -21.20 8.13 -7.07
CA GLN A 132 -20.54 7.75 -8.33
C GLN A 132 -20.25 6.25 -8.36
#